data_AF-A0A0M4HUX4-F1
#
_entry.id   AF-A0A0M4HUX4-F1
#
_cell.length_a   1.000
_cell.length_b   1.000
_cell.length_c   1.000
_cell.angle_alpha   90.00
_cell.angle_beta   90.00
_cell.angle_gamma   90.00
#
_symmetry.space_group_name_H-M   'P 1'
#
loop_
_entity.id
_entity.type
_entity.pdbx_description
1 polymer ?
#
loop_
_entity_poly.entity_id
_entity_poly.type
_entity_poly.pdbx_seq_one_letter_code
_entity_poly.pdbx_strand_id
1 'polypeptide(L)'
;MKYKKILFCVLKNIEEKKIKQKAIYIQNLHIQKKKYIEQLKLLINFRNEYITKLNINVNLGMPIYYWRVYKNFISMLYNAVEENNDIIKTYEKKIKKNIDQWLKNHIKLKTWNYLNQKSIISFQNRYILEEHIINDEFSQLKFFKKGSYYDLKSYQ
;
A
#
# COMPACT_ATOMS: atom_id res chain seq x y z
N MET A 1 -24.81 -10.42 16.43
CA MET A 1 -23.81 -9.32 16.36
C MET A 1 -22.33 -9.76 16.36
N LYS A 2 -21.98 -10.99 16.78
CA LYS A 2 -20.63 -11.60 16.63
C LYS A 2 -20.01 -11.44 15.23
N TYR A 3 -20.82 -11.56 14.18
CA TYR A 3 -20.39 -11.50 12.78
C TYR A 3 -19.76 -10.15 12.39
N LYS A 4 -20.21 -9.01 12.96
CA LYS A 4 -19.64 -7.68 12.64
C LYS A 4 -18.22 -7.50 13.18
N LYS A 5 -17.91 -8.05 14.37
CA LYS A 5 -16.56 -8.04 14.95
C LYS A 5 -15.58 -8.84 14.10
N ILE A 6 -15.99 -10.04 13.68
CA ILE A 6 -15.18 -10.89 12.80
C ILE A 6 -14.95 -10.19 11.46
N LEU A 7 -15.98 -9.56 10.91
CA LEU A 7 -15.89 -8.84 9.63
C LEU A 7 -14.85 -7.71 9.65
N PHE A 8 -14.89 -6.80 10.63
CA PHE A 8 -13.94 -5.67 10.66
C PHE A 8 -12.50 -6.13 10.92
N CYS A 9 -12.30 -7.16 11.73
CA CYS A 9 -11.00 -7.78 11.95
C CYS A 9 -10.44 -8.38 10.64
N VAL A 10 -11.27 -9.11 9.90
CA VAL A 10 -10.89 -9.68 8.59
C VAL A 10 -10.56 -8.59 7.58
N LEU A 11 -11.39 -7.54 7.49
CA LEU A 11 -11.15 -6.41 6.58
C LEU A 11 -9.86 -5.65 6.90
N LYS A 12 -9.56 -5.45 8.19
CA LYS A 12 -8.28 -4.90 8.65
C LYS A 12 -7.12 -5.75 8.14
N ASN A 13 -7.14 -7.06 8.41
CA ASN A 13 -6.05 -7.97 8.02
C ASN A 13 -5.84 -8.01 6.51
N ILE A 14 -6.92 -7.93 5.72
CA ILE A 14 -6.85 -7.85 4.26
C ILE A 14 -6.15 -6.54 3.82
N GLU A 15 -6.52 -5.40 4.41
CA GLU A 15 -5.88 -4.12 4.06
C GLU A 15 -4.41 -4.07 4.50
N GLU A 16 -4.03 -4.64 5.64
CA GLU A 16 -2.62 -4.75 6.04
C GLU A 16 -1.79 -5.54 5.03
N LYS A 17 -2.31 -6.67 4.55
CA LYS A 17 -1.65 -7.47 3.51
C LYS A 17 -1.51 -6.66 2.21
N LYS A 18 -2.55 -5.95 1.79
CA LYS A 18 -2.51 -5.09 0.59
C LYS A 18 -1.47 -3.99 0.71
N ILE A 19 -1.37 -3.33 1.86
CA ILE A 19 -0.37 -2.28 2.13
C ILE A 19 1.05 -2.84 2.00
N LYS A 20 1.33 -4.01 2.61
CA LYS A 20 2.64 -4.67 2.53
C LYS A 20 3.00 -5.04 1.08
N GLN A 21 2.09 -5.71 0.37
CA GLN A 21 2.30 -6.09 -1.02
C GLN A 21 2.54 -4.86 -1.92
N LYS A 22 1.78 -3.80 -1.70
CA LYS A 22 1.90 -2.56 -2.46
C LYS A 22 3.22 -1.84 -2.19
N ALA A 23 3.73 -1.88 -0.95
CA ALA A 23 5.04 -1.34 -0.61
C ALA A 23 6.17 -2.06 -1.37
N ILE A 24 6.16 -3.40 -1.38
CA ILE A 24 7.13 -4.21 -2.15
C ILE A 24 7.04 -3.86 -3.63
N TYR A 25 5.82 -3.74 -4.17
CA TYR A 25 5.61 -3.37 -5.56
C TYR A 25 6.19 -1.99 -5.90
N ILE A 26 5.96 -0.99 -5.04
CA ILE A 26 6.54 0.36 -5.21
C ILE A 26 8.07 0.30 -5.18
N GLN A 27 8.65 -0.46 -4.26
CA GLN A 27 10.10 -0.66 -4.19
C GLN A 27 10.65 -1.25 -5.49
N ASN A 28 9.99 -2.29 -6.03
CA ASN A 28 10.37 -2.89 -7.30
C ASN A 28 10.32 -1.87 -8.46
N LEU A 29 9.30 -1.00 -8.49
CA LEU A 29 9.23 0.08 -9.49
C LEU A 29 10.40 1.06 -9.36
N HIS A 30 10.82 1.42 -8.14
CA HIS A 30 11.99 2.27 -7.92
C HIS A 30 13.28 1.61 -8.40
N ILE A 31 13.46 0.31 -8.12
CA ILE A 31 14.62 -0.46 -8.60
C ILE A 31 14.66 -0.46 -10.13
N GLN A 32 13.54 -0.74 -10.80
CA GLN A 32 13.48 -0.72 -12.26
C GLN A 32 13.78 0.68 -12.82
N LYS A 33 13.18 1.73 -12.25
CA LYS A 33 13.49 3.12 -12.64
C LYS A 33 14.99 3.41 -12.50
N LYS A 34 15.63 2.98 -11.42
CA LYS A 34 17.06 3.18 -11.18
C LYS A 34 17.92 2.51 -12.26
N LYS A 35 17.58 1.28 -12.69
CA LYS A 35 18.26 0.60 -13.79
C LYS A 35 18.22 1.42 -15.09
N TYR A 36 17.05 1.97 -15.44
CA TYR A 36 16.92 2.81 -16.63
C TYR A 36 17.70 4.13 -16.51
N ILE A 37 17.80 4.72 -15.32
CA ILE A 37 18.65 5.90 -15.07
C ILE A 37 20.14 5.56 -15.27
N GLU A 38 20.59 4.40 -14.76
CA GLU A 38 21.97 3.95 -14.94
C GLU A 38 22.27 3.67 -16.42
N GLN A 39 21.35 3.00 -17.11
CA GLN A 39 21.45 2.76 -18.55
C GLN A 39 21.49 4.07 -19.35
N LEU A 40 20.67 5.06 -18.99
CA LEU A 40 20.67 6.38 -19.62
C LEU A 40 22.04 7.06 -19.46
N LYS A 41 22.64 7.02 -18.27
CA LYS A 41 23.99 7.57 -18.04
C LYS A 41 25.03 6.90 -18.93
N LEU A 42 24.98 5.57 -19.04
CA LEU A 42 25.88 4.82 -19.91
C LEU A 42 25.71 5.21 -21.39
N LEU A 43 24.47 5.30 -21.88
CA LEU A 43 24.20 5.71 -23.26
C LEU A 43 24.70 7.12 -23.55
N ILE A 44 24.53 8.06 -22.62
CA ILE A 44 25.03 9.43 -22.77
C ILE A 44 26.57 9.44 -22.83
N ASN A 45 27.22 8.70 -21.93
CA ASN A 45 28.68 8.58 -21.93
C ASN A 45 29.19 7.99 -23.25
N PHE A 46 28.63 6.86 -23.68
CA PHE A 46 28.97 6.25 -24.96
C PHE A 46 28.77 7.20 -26.13
N ARG A 47 27.64 7.91 -26.18
CA ARG A 47 27.36 8.89 -27.24
C ARG A 47 28.44 9.97 -27.28
N ASN A 48 28.81 10.53 -26.13
CA ASN A 48 29.82 11.57 -26.04
C ASN A 48 31.20 11.05 -26.49
N GLU A 49 31.59 9.85 -26.06
CA GLU A 49 32.83 9.21 -26.52
C GLU A 49 32.85 9.03 -28.04
N TYR A 50 31.75 8.58 -28.65
CA TYR A 50 31.65 8.39 -30.09
C TYR A 50 31.67 9.71 -30.86
N ILE A 51 31.06 10.78 -30.32
CA ILE A 51 31.15 12.13 -30.89
C ILE A 51 32.60 12.63 -30.85
N THR A 52 33.30 12.46 -29.73
CA THR A 52 34.70 12.87 -29.61
C THR A 52 35.59 12.08 -30.58
N LYS A 53 35.41 10.76 -30.69
CA LYS A 53 36.13 9.93 -31.67
C LYS A 53 35.85 10.36 -33.11
N LEU A 54 34.60 10.67 -33.44
CA LEU A 54 34.22 11.18 -34.76
C LEU A 54 34.96 12.49 -35.06
N ASN A 55 34.97 13.45 -34.13
CA ASN A 55 35.65 14.73 -34.31
C ASN A 55 37.16 14.56 -34.53
N ILE A 56 37.82 13.70 -33.75
CA ILE A 56 39.24 13.39 -33.93
C ILE A 56 39.49 12.78 -35.31
N ASN A 57 38.71 11.76 -35.68
CA ASN A 57 38.92 11.04 -36.94
C ASN A 57 38.64 11.93 -38.17
N VAL A 58 37.64 12.80 -38.09
CA VAL A 58 37.35 13.76 -39.17
C VAL A 58 38.53 14.72 -39.36
N ASN A 59 39.13 15.23 -38.27
CA ASN A 59 40.31 16.10 -38.34
C ASN A 59 41.54 15.38 -38.93
N LEU A 60 41.63 14.06 -38.77
CA LEU A 60 42.72 13.23 -39.31
C LEU A 60 42.48 12.75 -40.76
N GLY A 61 41.37 13.11 -41.40
CA GLY A 61 41.04 12.68 -42.75
C GLY A 61 40.34 11.31 -42.80
N MET A 62 39.16 11.22 -42.20
CA MET A 62 38.33 10.01 -42.19
C MET A 62 37.67 9.73 -43.56
N PRO A 63 37.67 8.48 -44.05
CA PRO A 63 36.89 8.11 -45.23
C PRO A 63 35.38 8.27 -45.02
N ILE A 64 34.66 8.73 -46.05
CA ILE A 64 33.24 9.07 -45.95
C ILE A 64 32.33 7.90 -45.50
N TYR A 65 32.71 6.67 -45.84
CA TYR A 65 32.01 5.47 -45.39
C TYR A 65 32.01 5.34 -43.86
N TYR A 66 33.18 5.50 -43.23
CA TYR A 66 33.29 5.46 -41.77
C TYR A 66 32.53 6.61 -41.13
N TRP A 67 32.61 7.82 -41.70
CA TRP A 67 31.83 8.96 -41.21
C TRP A 67 30.32 8.68 -41.16
N ARG A 68 29.79 8.06 -42.23
CA ARG A 68 28.37 7.68 -42.30
C ARG A 68 28.00 6.64 -41.24
N VAL A 69 28.86 5.65 -41.02
CA VAL A 69 28.66 4.64 -39.96
C VAL A 69 28.62 5.29 -38.58
N TYR A 70 29.57 6.17 -38.27
CA TYR A 70 29.60 6.90 -36.99
C TYR A 70 28.34 7.75 -36.80
N LYS A 71 27.92 8.51 -37.83
CA LYS A 71 26.70 9.31 -37.75
C LYS A 71 25.46 8.47 -37.52
N ASN A 72 25.30 7.35 -38.21
CA ASN A 72 24.16 6.46 -38.03
C ASN A 72 24.13 5.88 -36.60
N PHE A 73 25.28 5.45 -36.08
CA PHE A 73 25.37 4.91 -34.73
C PHE A 73 25.07 5.97 -33.67
N ILE A 74 25.61 7.19 -33.82
CA ILE A 74 25.30 8.31 -32.93
C ILE A 74 23.81 8.64 -32.97
N SER A 75 23.18 8.64 -34.14
CA SER A 75 21.72 8.83 -34.27
C SER A 75 20.93 7.75 -33.53
N MET A 76 21.36 6.49 -33.63
CA MET A 76 20.75 5.39 -32.88
C MET A 76 20.88 5.60 -31.36
N LEU A 77 22.01 6.10 -30.89
CA LEU A 77 22.21 6.45 -29.48
C LEU A 77 21.32 7.60 -29.02
N TYR A 78 21.06 8.61 -29.87
CA TYR A 78 20.09 9.66 -29.56
C TYR A 78 18.68 9.08 -29.35
N ASN A 79 18.22 8.23 -30.26
CA ASN A 79 16.91 7.59 -30.15
C ASN A 79 16.82 6.74 -28.87
N ALA A 80 17.84 5.93 -28.57
CA ALA A 80 17.87 5.10 -27.35
C ALA A 80 17.87 5.95 -26.06
N VAL A 81 18.50 7.14 -26.08
CA VAL A 81 18.47 8.09 -24.96
C VAL A 81 17.07 8.66 -24.76
N GLU A 82 16.38 9.03 -25.84
CA GLU A 82 15.00 9.53 -25.78
C GLU A 82 14.04 8.45 -25.25
N GLU A 83 14.12 7.23 -25.79
CA GLU A 83 13.32 6.09 -25.33
C GLU A 83 13.52 5.83 -23.83
N ASN A 84 14.77 5.82 -23.35
CA ASN A 84 15.05 5.64 -21.92
C ASN A 84 14.48 6.76 -21.06
N ASN A 85 14.56 8.01 -21.50
CA ASN A 85 13.94 9.13 -20.80
C ASN A 85 12.43 8.95 -20.66
N ASP A 86 11.75 8.49 -21.72
CA ASP A 86 10.31 8.29 -21.70
C ASP A 86 9.89 7.09 -20.85
N ILE A 87 10.71 6.04 -20.82
CA ILE A 87 10.54 4.93 -19.87
C ILE A 87 10.66 5.43 -18.43
N ILE A 88 11.68 6.24 -18.12
CA ILE A 88 11.87 6.81 -16.77
C ILE A 88 10.65 7.64 -16.35
N LYS A 89 10.17 8.56 -17.21
CA LYS A 89 8.95 9.36 -16.95
C LYS A 89 7.73 8.46 -16.72
N THR A 90 7.61 7.36 -17.46
CA THR A 90 6.52 6.39 -17.30
C THR A 90 6.59 5.71 -15.93
N TYR A 91 7.79 5.32 -15.48
CA TYR A 91 7.97 4.79 -14.13
C TYR A 91 7.66 5.81 -13.04
N GLU A 92 8.02 7.08 -13.22
CA GLU A 92 7.67 8.16 -12.27
C GLU A 92 6.15 8.30 -12.10
N LYS A 93 5.42 8.36 -13.22
CA LYS A 93 3.95 8.41 -13.20
C LYS A 93 3.36 7.18 -12.51
N LYS A 94 3.87 5.98 -12.83
CA LYS A 94 3.45 4.73 -12.19
C LYS A 94 3.71 4.74 -10.68
N ILE A 95 4.90 5.15 -10.26
CA ILE A 95 5.29 5.22 -8.84
C ILE A 95 4.34 6.18 -8.09
N LYS A 96 4.14 7.40 -8.60
CA LYS A 96 3.25 8.39 -7.98
C LYS A 96 1.84 7.83 -7.77
N LYS A 97 1.24 7.26 -8.82
CA LYS A 97 -0.08 6.62 -8.74
C LYS A 97 -0.14 5.50 -7.69
N ASN A 98 0.92 4.69 -7.59
CA ASN A 98 0.96 3.60 -6.62
C ASN A 98 1.14 4.10 -5.18
N ILE A 99 1.91 5.17 -4.96
CA ILE A 99 2.04 5.85 -3.66
C ILE A 99 0.69 6.42 -3.23
N ASP A 100 -0.02 7.11 -4.12
CA ASP A 100 -1.36 7.65 -3.81
C ASP A 100 -2.32 6.54 -3.39
N GLN A 101 -2.30 5.41 -4.10
CA GLN A 101 -3.11 4.25 -3.73
C GLN A 101 -2.68 3.62 -2.40
N TRP A 102 -1.38 3.57 -2.13
CA TRP A 102 -0.84 3.06 -0.87
C TRP A 102 -1.27 3.91 0.32
N LEU A 103 -1.24 5.25 0.17
CA LEU A 103 -1.75 6.19 1.17
C LEU A 103 -3.25 6.01 1.42
N LYS A 104 -4.05 5.86 0.34
CA LYS A 104 -5.49 5.56 0.47
C LYS A 104 -5.75 4.27 1.25
N ASN A 105 -4.97 3.22 0.99
CA ASN A 105 -5.10 1.96 1.72
C ASN A 105 -4.75 2.14 3.22
N HIS A 106 -3.75 2.95 3.55
CA HIS A 106 -3.42 3.29 4.94
C HIS A 106 -4.55 4.02 5.66
N ILE A 107 -5.19 4.99 5.01
CA ILE A 107 -6.36 5.68 5.56
C ILE A 107 -7.47 4.66 5.83
N LYS A 108 -7.75 3.79 4.86
CA LYS A 108 -8.75 2.73 5.00
C LYS A 108 -8.45 1.76 6.13
N LEU A 109 -7.18 1.39 6.33
CA LEU A 109 -6.75 0.57 7.46
C LEU A 109 -7.04 1.25 8.81
N LYS A 110 -6.74 2.56 8.92
CA LYS A 110 -7.09 3.34 10.12
C LYS A 110 -8.59 3.34 10.37
N THR A 111 -9.41 3.50 9.32
CA THR A 111 -10.87 3.42 9.43
C THR A 111 -11.32 2.06 9.94
N TRP A 112 -10.79 0.95 9.40
CA TRP A 112 -11.15 -0.39 9.89
C TRP A 112 -10.70 -0.64 11.32
N ASN A 113 -9.54 -0.15 11.73
CA ASN A 113 -9.09 -0.22 13.12
C ASN A 113 -10.07 0.48 14.05
N TYR A 114 -10.46 1.70 13.72
CA TYR A 114 -11.42 2.48 14.51
C TYR A 114 -12.79 1.77 14.60
N LEU A 115 -13.32 1.31 13.47
CA LEU A 115 -14.61 0.59 13.44
C LEU A 115 -14.54 -0.73 14.23
N ASN A 116 -13.44 -1.45 14.14
CA ASN A 116 -13.23 -2.68 14.90
C ASN A 116 -13.23 -2.40 16.41
N GLN A 117 -12.48 -1.40 16.88
CA GLN A 117 -12.45 -0.97 18.28
C GLN A 117 -13.84 -0.56 18.77
N LYS A 118 -14.54 0.29 18.01
CA LYS A 118 -15.91 0.70 18.34
C LYS A 118 -16.86 -0.49 18.43
N SER A 119 -16.71 -1.48 17.53
CA SER A 119 -17.52 -2.69 17.56
C SER A 119 -17.28 -3.54 18.81
N ILE A 120 -16.02 -3.64 19.26
CA ILE A 120 -15.62 -4.39 20.46
C ILE A 120 -16.26 -3.76 21.70
N ILE A 121 -16.12 -2.44 21.86
CA ILE A 121 -16.71 -1.70 22.99
C ILE A 121 -18.23 -1.86 22.98
N SER A 122 -18.89 -1.69 21.82
CA SER A 122 -20.35 -1.84 21.71
C SER A 122 -20.85 -3.26 22.03
N PHE A 123 -20.01 -4.27 21.85
CA PHE A 123 -20.32 -5.65 22.16
C PHE A 123 -20.17 -5.91 23.66
N GLN A 124 -19.08 -5.44 24.26
CA GLN A 124 -18.84 -5.53 25.71
C GLN A 124 -19.94 -4.82 26.50
N ASN A 125 -20.31 -3.60 26.12
CA ASN A 125 -21.38 -2.87 26.82
C ASN A 125 -22.72 -3.61 26.78
N ARG A 126 -23.05 -4.26 25.67
CA ARG A 126 -24.29 -5.06 25.58
C ARG A 126 -24.23 -6.31 26.44
N TYR A 127 -23.11 -7.01 26.42
CA TYR A 127 -22.91 -8.18 27.26
C TYR A 127 -23.06 -7.81 28.75
N ILE A 128 -22.44 -6.71 29.18
CA ILE A 128 -22.56 -6.19 30.55
C ILE A 128 -24.02 -5.83 30.87
N LEU A 129 -24.73 -5.14 29.98
CA LEU A 129 -26.15 -4.83 30.16
C LEU A 129 -27.02 -6.09 30.29
N GLU A 130 -26.79 -7.10 29.45
CA GLU A 130 -27.49 -8.39 29.51
C GLU A 130 -27.24 -9.11 30.85
N GLU A 131 -26.00 -9.14 31.33
CA GLU A 131 -25.67 -9.70 32.65
C GLU A 131 -26.34 -8.94 33.80
N HIS A 132 -26.35 -7.60 33.76
CA HIS A 132 -27.04 -6.79 34.76
C HIS A 132 -28.53 -7.09 34.82
N ILE A 133 -29.21 -7.16 33.66
CA ILE A 133 -30.64 -7.48 33.58
C ILE A 133 -30.91 -8.85 34.22
N ILE A 134 -30.15 -9.87 33.86
CA ILE A 134 -30.31 -11.23 34.42
C ILE A 134 -30.11 -11.25 35.94
N ASN A 135 -29.11 -10.51 36.44
CA ASN A 135 -28.82 -10.47 37.87
C ASN A 135 -29.88 -9.72 38.66
N ASP A 136 -30.46 -8.65 38.09
CA ASP A 136 -31.57 -7.90 38.68
C ASP A 136 -32.83 -8.78 38.74
N GLU A 137 -33.16 -9.48 37.66
CA GLU A 137 -34.27 -10.45 37.61
C GLU A 137 -34.10 -11.55 38.68
N PHE A 138 -32.90 -12.12 38.78
CA PHE A 138 -32.60 -13.14 39.80
C PHE A 138 -32.75 -12.60 41.23
N SER A 139 -32.28 -11.37 41.47
CA SER A 139 -32.39 -10.71 42.77
C SER A 139 -33.85 -10.49 43.14
N GLN A 140 -34.68 -10.00 42.21
CA GLN A 140 -36.12 -9.84 42.41
C GLN A 140 -36.80 -11.16 42.74
N LEU A 141 -36.57 -12.22 41.96
CA LEU A 141 -37.13 -13.55 42.22
C LEU A 141 -36.75 -14.10 43.60
N LYS A 142 -35.50 -13.88 44.03
CA LYS A 142 -35.03 -14.27 45.37
C LYS A 142 -35.75 -13.49 46.48
N PHE A 143 -35.99 -12.20 46.27
CA PHE A 143 -36.78 -11.38 47.18
C PHE A 143 -38.23 -11.87 47.28
N PHE A 144 -38.90 -12.13 46.16
CA PHE A 144 -40.28 -12.66 46.15
C PHE A 144 -40.38 -14.02 46.86
N LYS A 145 -39.43 -14.93 46.64
CA LYS A 145 -39.39 -16.21 47.36
C LYS A 145 -39.27 -16.04 48.87
N LYS A 146 -38.44 -15.10 49.34
CA LYS A 146 -38.31 -14.78 50.77
C LYS A 146 -39.61 -14.17 51.32
N GLY A 147 -40.22 -13.20 50.61
CA GLY A 147 -41.48 -12.57 51.01
C GLY A 147 -42.61 -13.58 51.20
N SER A 148 -42.79 -14.52 50.26
CA SER A 148 -43.80 -15.58 50.37
C SER A 148 -43.63 -16.50 51.60
N TYR A 149 -42.38 -16.65 52.08
CA TYR A 149 -42.07 -17.44 53.26
C TYR A 149 -42.43 -16.72 54.57
N TYR A 150 -42.43 -15.39 54.57
CA TYR A 150 -42.85 -14.58 55.72
C TYR A 150 -44.38 -14.41 55.76
N ASP A 151 -45.04 -14.34 54.60
CA ASP A 151 -46.51 -14.27 54.50
C ASP A 151 -47.20 -15.60 54.90
N LEU A 152 -46.51 -16.73 54.81
CA LEU A 152 -47.03 -18.04 55.28
C LEU A 152 -46.81 -18.26 56.79
N LYS A 153 -45.92 -17.51 57.43
CA LYS A 153 -45.64 -17.60 58.89
C LYS A 153 -46.48 -16.66 59.74
N SER A 154 -47.19 -15.71 59.13
CA SER A 154 -48.09 -14.77 59.83
C SER A 154 -49.50 -15.31 60.06
N TYR A 155 -49.78 -16.56 59.66
CA TYR A 155 -51.08 -17.24 59.83
C TYR A 155 -51.03 -18.50 60.74
N GLN A 156 -50.03 -18.63 61.61
CA GLN A 156 -49.99 -19.61 62.70
C GLN A 156 -49.95 -18.90 64.05
#